data_AF-C5XMQ1-F1
#
_entry.id   AF-C5XMQ1-F1
#
_cell.length_a   1.000
_cell.length_b   1.000
_cell.length_c   1.000
_cell.angle_alpha   90.00
_cell.angle_beta   90.00
_cell.angle_gamma   90.00
#
_symmetry.space_group_name_H-M   'P 1'
#
loop_
_entity.id
_entity.type
_entity.pdbx_description
1 polymer ?
#
loop_
_entity_poly.entity_id
_entity_poly.type
_entity_poly.pdbx_seq_one_letter_code
_entity_poly.pdbx_strand_id
1 'polypeptide(L)'
;MAEVPAVVAAASSCEVDLGNLMAYDPSHHVVSAAAAASREELRQECLRKGTELAQAVADALFALPPSEDRDGPIVHLPPPTVRLPREKHLPKPKPPTKWELFAKAKGITKRKKNKREWDEQTQSWKRTYGYDRVNDDKDIPIVEAKLTDEPGVDPFAQRRDEKKKRVEKQEKNRLENLKKAAKIGALPSHIQLAAKALPITGTKADLPKKSRKEDLESVVGMASSATASGGKFDEKLPGEKPPKHSGKHRKFLPVAEGKGMGSLEKQQNDKILNSLLARNSDEPLDVGKAITMYKVKKEKQRRKEKDMSSKSDKLKPQKKPHKKSSKKKA
;
A
#
# COMPACT_ATOMS: atom_id res chain seq x y z
N MET A 1 60.69 -26.34 17.43
CA MET A 1 59.83 -25.32 16.78
C MET A 1 59.67 -25.76 15.35
N ALA A 2 58.52 -26.33 15.01
CA ALA A 2 58.26 -26.80 13.64
C ALA A 2 57.99 -25.57 12.77
N GLU A 3 58.90 -25.33 11.83
CA GLU A 3 58.78 -24.29 10.81
C GLU A 3 57.55 -24.64 9.95
N VAL A 4 56.52 -23.79 10.00
CA VAL A 4 55.32 -23.94 9.15
C VAL A 4 55.75 -23.49 7.75
N PRO A 5 55.68 -24.35 6.73
CA PRO A 5 56.14 -23.98 5.40
C PRO A 5 55.26 -22.86 4.85
N ALA A 6 55.89 -21.73 4.49
CA ALA A 6 55.27 -20.70 3.67
C ALA A 6 54.90 -21.34 2.33
N VAL A 7 53.61 -21.57 2.14
CA VAL A 7 53.08 -22.29 0.98
C VAL A 7 53.36 -21.46 -0.28
N VAL A 8 54.13 -22.09 -1.16
CA VAL A 8 54.46 -21.66 -2.52
C VAL A 8 53.18 -21.30 -3.26
N ALA A 9 53.14 -20.08 -3.81
CA ALA A 9 52.06 -19.56 -4.64
C ALA A 9 51.85 -20.42 -5.89
N ALA A 10 51.04 -21.47 -5.76
CA ALA A 10 50.37 -22.05 -6.91
C ALA A 10 49.46 -20.97 -7.48
N ALA A 11 49.61 -20.66 -8.76
CA ALA A 11 48.75 -19.73 -9.49
C ALA A 11 47.29 -20.23 -9.40
N SER A 12 46.60 -19.78 -8.36
CA SER A 12 45.28 -20.26 -8.01
C SER A 12 44.28 -19.55 -8.91
N SER A 13 43.46 -20.33 -9.60
CA SER A 13 42.31 -19.90 -10.41
C SER A 13 41.19 -19.28 -9.57
N CYS A 14 41.51 -18.75 -8.38
CA CYS A 14 40.57 -18.23 -7.42
C CYS A 14 40.29 -16.77 -7.74
N GLU A 15 39.02 -16.45 -7.95
CA GLU A 15 38.56 -15.08 -8.12
C GLU A 15 38.20 -14.51 -6.76
N VAL A 16 38.73 -13.33 -6.43
CA VAL A 16 38.55 -12.67 -5.12
C VAL A 16 37.78 -11.37 -5.31
N ASP A 17 36.64 -11.25 -4.63
CA ASP A 17 35.84 -10.02 -4.51
C ASP A 17 36.06 -9.39 -3.14
N LEU A 18 37.07 -8.52 -3.05
CA LEU A 18 37.45 -7.82 -1.81
C LEU A 18 36.33 -6.94 -1.26
N GLY A 19 35.45 -6.39 -2.10
CA GLY A 19 34.37 -5.52 -1.62
C GLY A 19 33.32 -6.28 -0.82
N ASN A 20 33.17 -7.58 -1.04
CA ASN A 20 32.32 -8.46 -0.25
C ASN A 20 33.11 -9.44 0.65
N LEU A 21 34.44 -9.34 0.66
CA LEU A 21 35.35 -10.28 1.35
C LEU A 21 35.07 -11.75 0.96
N MET A 22 34.84 -11.99 -0.33
CA MET A 22 34.53 -13.31 -0.86
C MET A 22 35.65 -13.80 -1.78
N ALA A 23 35.90 -15.10 -1.78
CA ALA A 23 36.70 -15.78 -2.80
C ALA A 23 35.93 -17.01 -3.30
N TYR A 24 36.04 -17.29 -4.59
CA TYR A 24 35.43 -18.47 -5.20
C TYR A 24 36.40 -19.13 -6.19
N ASP A 25 36.36 -20.45 -6.22
CA ASP A 25 37.11 -21.28 -7.18
C ASP A 25 36.10 -21.88 -8.18
N PRO A 26 36.02 -21.37 -9.42
CA PRO A 26 35.11 -21.90 -10.44
C PRO A 26 35.39 -23.35 -10.85
N SER A 27 36.62 -23.83 -10.62
CA SER A 27 37.08 -25.14 -11.10
C SER A 27 36.78 -26.26 -10.10
N HIS A 28 36.57 -25.92 -8.83
CA HIS A 28 36.38 -26.90 -7.78
C HIS A 28 34.96 -27.44 -7.72
N HIS A 29 34.80 -28.73 -8.01
CA HIS A 29 33.51 -29.43 -8.02
C HIS A 29 33.55 -30.60 -7.05
N VAL A 30 32.90 -30.41 -5.90
CA VAL A 30 32.87 -31.37 -4.78
C VAL A 30 32.22 -32.71 -5.18
N VAL A 31 31.35 -32.71 -6.19
CA VAL A 31 30.52 -33.85 -6.60
C VAL A 31 31.34 -35.01 -7.19
N SER A 32 32.49 -34.75 -7.84
CA SER A 32 33.30 -35.82 -8.43
C SER A 32 34.07 -36.63 -7.37
N ALA A 33 34.37 -36.06 -6.21
CA ALA A 33 35.07 -36.73 -5.11
C ALA A 33 34.09 -37.34 -4.08
N ALA A 34 32.93 -36.71 -3.88
CA ALA A 34 31.95 -37.11 -2.87
C ALA A 34 31.17 -38.40 -3.19
N ALA A 35 31.15 -38.87 -4.43
CA ALA A 35 30.47 -40.11 -4.81
C ALA A 35 31.23 -41.38 -4.35
N ALA A 36 32.52 -41.27 -4.05
CA ALA A 36 33.39 -42.40 -3.69
C ALA A 36 34.06 -42.26 -2.31
N ALA A 37 34.07 -41.07 -1.71
CA ALA A 37 34.78 -40.77 -0.47
C ALA A 37 33.92 -40.93 0.79
N SER A 38 34.55 -41.35 1.88
CA SER A 38 33.95 -41.35 3.21
C SER A 38 33.62 -39.93 3.68
N ARG A 39 32.66 -39.79 4.60
CA ARG A 39 32.24 -38.50 5.16
C ARG A 39 33.40 -37.68 5.72
N GLU A 40 34.42 -38.35 6.26
CA GLU A 40 35.59 -37.70 6.87
C GLU A 40 36.54 -37.13 5.80
N GLU A 41 36.81 -37.86 4.72
CA GLU A 41 37.63 -37.36 3.60
C GLU A 41 37.01 -36.12 2.95
N LEU A 42 35.68 -36.11 2.78
CA LEU A 42 34.96 -34.94 2.30
C LEU A 42 35.14 -33.72 3.23
N ARG A 43 35.12 -33.95 4.55
CA ARG A 43 35.34 -32.89 5.53
C ARG A 43 36.75 -32.33 5.42
N GLN A 44 37.75 -33.18 5.33
CA GLN A 44 39.15 -32.76 5.21
C GLN A 44 39.40 -31.98 3.91
N GLU A 45 38.80 -32.39 2.80
CA GLU A 45 38.89 -31.67 1.53
C GLU A 45 38.23 -30.28 1.60
N CYS A 46 37.03 -30.19 2.19
CA CYS A 46 36.36 -28.91 2.41
C CYS A 46 37.17 -27.97 3.31
N LEU A 47 37.82 -28.51 4.36
CA LEU A 47 38.70 -27.72 5.23
C LEU A 47 39.93 -27.23 4.46
N ARG A 48 40.59 -28.10 3.70
CA ARG A 48 41.73 -27.75 2.86
C ARG A 48 41.39 -26.63 1.87
N LYS A 49 40.31 -26.80 1.11
CA LYS A 49 39.86 -25.78 0.14
C LYS A 49 39.38 -24.50 0.81
N GLY A 50 38.69 -24.61 1.96
CA GLY A 50 38.31 -23.46 2.78
C GLY A 50 39.52 -22.66 3.26
N THR A 51 40.59 -23.35 3.69
CA THR A 51 41.84 -22.69 4.10
C THR A 51 42.56 -22.02 2.93
N GLU A 52 42.60 -22.65 1.75
CA GLU A 52 43.18 -22.07 0.54
C GLU A 52 42.46 -20.77 0.13
N LEU A 53 41.12 -20.78 0.11
CA LEU A 53 40.32 -19.60 -0.24
C LEU A 53 40.44 -18.48 0.81
N ALA A 54 40.41 -18.82 2.10
CA ALA A 54 40.56 -17.84 3.17
C ALA A 54 41.95 -17.18 3.14
N GLN A 55 43.01 -17.97 2.85
CA GLN A 55 44.36 -17.43 2.69
C GLN A 55 44.44 -16.47 1.50
N ALA A 56 43.86 -16.81 0.35
CA ALA A 56 43.83 -15.92 -0.82
C ALA A 56 43.12 -14.57 -0.53
N VAL A 57 42.04 -14.58 0.25
CA VAL A 57 41.37 -13.34 0.70
C VAL A 57 42.29 -12.55 1.64
N ALA A 58 42.93 -13.22 2.60
CA ALA A 58 43.83 -12.57 3.54
C ALA A 58 45.02 -11.91 2.82
N ASP A 59 45.67 -12.63 1.91
CA ASP A 59 46.81 -12.13 1.13
C ASP A 59 46.42 -10.89 0.32
N ALA A 60 45.27 -10.93 -0.34
CA ALA A 60 44.75 -9.79 -1.12
C ALA A 60 44.33 -8.60 -0.23
N LEU A 61 43.84 -8.86 0.98
CA LEU A 61 43.45 -7.81 1.93
C LEU A 61 44.67 -7.12 2.55
N PHE A 62 45.69 -7.87 2.95
CA PHE A 62 46.92 -7.32 3.53
C PHE A 62 47.85 -6.70 2.50
N ALA A 63 47.66 -6.97 1.21
CA ALA A 63 48.34 -6.26 0.13
C ALA A 63 47.82 -4.83 -0.10
N LEU A 64 46.64 -4.47 0.43
CA LEU A 64 46.09 -3.13 0.29
C LEU A 64 46.79 -2.12 1.22
N PRO A 65 46.95 -0.86 0.80
CA PRO A 65 47.61 0.16 1.61
C PRO A 65 46.75 0.48 2.85
N PRO A 66 47.28 0.34 4.07
CA PRO A 66 46.58 0.76 5.28
C PRO A 66 46.58 2.29 5.38
N SER A 67 45.47 2.85 5.85
CA SER A 67 45.32 4.25 6.23
C SER A 67 45.36 4.35 7.76
N GLU A 68 46.19 5.23 8.30
CA GLU A 68 46.16 5.53 9.72
C GLU A 68 44.97 6.44 10.04
N ASP A 69 44.02 5.94 10.81
CA ASP A 69 42.93 6.73 11.39
C ASP A 69 43.08 6.77 12.92
N ARG A 70 42.32 7.64 13.59
CA ARG A 70 42.32 7.76 15.06
C ARG A 70 42.04 6.46 15.78
N ASP A 71 41.27 5.57 15.16
CA ASP A 71 40.85 4.28 15.71
C ASP A 71 41.82 3.13 15.36
N GLY A 72 42.91 3.41 14.62
CA GLY A 72 43.93 2.44 14.22
C GLY A 72 44.14 2.35 12.70
N PRO A 73 44.95 1.38 12.23
CA PRO A 73 45.15 1.14 10.80
C PRO A 73 43.88 0.55 10.18
N ILE A 74 43.25 1.31 9.28
CA ILE A 74 42.04 0.92 8.55
C ILE A 74 42.38 0.77 7.06
N VAL A 75 41.87 -0.29 6.42
CA VAL A 75 42.01 -0.50 4.98
C VAL A 75 40.72 -0.07 4.27
N HIS A 76 40.85 0.75 3.23
CA HIS A 76 39.72 1.11 2.36
C HIS A 76 39.50 0.04 1.31
N LEU A 77 38.41 -0.73 1.46
CA LEU A 77 38.05 -1.77 0.50
C LEU A 77 37.49 -1.19 -0.80
N PRO A 78 37.78 -1.82 -1.95
CA PRO A 78 37.17 -1.45 -3.23
C PRO A 78 35.65 -1.73 -3.21
N PRO A 79 34.88 -1.10 -4.11
CA PRO A 79 33.45 -1.41 -4.25
C PRO A 79 33.24 -2.88 -4.66
N PRO A 80 32.15 -3.52 -4.21
CA PRO A 80 31.87 -4.92 -4.51
C PRO A 80 31.66 -5.17 -6.00
N THR A 81 32.29 -6.22 -6.51
CA THR A 81 32.20 -6.63 -7.92
C THR A 81 30.90 -7.37 -8.18
N VAL A 82 30.47 -8.22 -7.24
CA VAL A 82 29.21 -8.98 -7.34
C VAL A 82 28.02 -8.04 -7.18
N ARG A 83 27.23 -7.90 -8.24
CA ARG A 83 26.01 -7.08 -8.25
C ARG A 83 24.86 -7.82 -7.59
N LEU A 84 24.56 -7.45 -6.35
CA LEU A 84 23.39 -7.97 -5.64
C LEU A 84 22.11 -7.19 -6.00
N PRO A 85 20.95 -7.87 -6.09
CA PRO A 85 19.68 -7.19 -6.30
C PRO A 85 19.35 -6.30 -5.11
N ARG A 86 18.81 -5.11 -5.39
CA ARG A 86 18.36 -4.19 -4.34
C ARG A 86 17.10 -4.72 -3.66
N GLU A 87 17.01 -4.55 -2.35
CA GLU A 87 15.77 -4.80 -1.59
C GLU A 87 14.61 -3.91 -2.09
N LYS A 88 14.91 -2.64 -2.40
CA LYS A 88 13.92 -1.63 -2.80
C LYS A 88 14.25 -1.05 -4.17
N HIS A 89 13.19 -0.82 -4.95
CA HIS A 89 13.26 -0.10 -6.20
C HIS A 89 13.92 1.27 -6.01
N LEU A 90 14.54 1.78 -7.07
CA LEU A 90 15.13 3.11 -7.05
C LEU A 90 14.05 4.15 -6.71
N PRO A 91 14.35 5.13 -5.82
CA PRO A 91 13.40 6.19 -5.52
C PRO A 91 12.92 6.87 -6.81
N LYS A 92 11.63 6.76 -7.10
CA LYS A 92 11.06 7.40 -8.30
C LYS A 92 11.19 8.92 -8.15
N PRO A 93 11.57 9.65 -9.22
CA PRO A 93 11.58 11.10 -9.16
C PRO A 93 10.18 11.60 -8.83
N LYS A 94 10.11 12.62 -7.97
CA LYS A 94 8.82 13.20 -7.56
C LYS A 94 8.14 13.81 -8.78
N PRO A 95 6.85 13.52 -9.03
CA PRO A 95 6.14 14.16 -10.14
C PRO A 95 6.07 15.67 -9.89
N PRO A 96 6.21 16.50 -10.94
CA PRO A 96 6.18 17.95 -10.80
C PRO A 96 4.82 18.43 -10.30
N THR A 97 4.82 19.39 -9.39
CA THR A 97 3.61 20.03 -8.87
C THR A 97 2.99 20.96 -9.91
N LYS A 98 1.71 21.31 -9.75
CA LYS A 98 1.03 22.27 -10.65
C LYS A 98 1.77 23.62 -10.74
N TRP A 99 2.34 24.08 -9.63
CA TRP A 99 3.12 25.32 -9.60
C TRP A 99 4.46 25.19 -10.34
N GLU A 100 5.16 24.06 -10.22
CA GLU A 100 6.41 23.83 -10.95
C GLU A 100 6.17 23.71 -12.46
N LEU A 101 5.08 23.08 -12.87
CA LEU A 101 4.65 23.06 -14.28
C LEU A 101 4.39 24.47 -14.79
N PHE A 102 3.68 25.28 -14.01
CA PHE A 102 3.41 26.68 -14.35
C PHE A 102 4.70 27.52 -14.38
N ALA A 103 5.57 27.37 -13.38
CA ALA A 103 6.83 28.09 -13.28
C ALA A 103 7.75 27.75 -14.47
N LYS A 104 7.83 26.47 -14.85
CA LYS A 104 8.57 26.02 -16.04
C LYS A 104 7.99 26.64 -17.32
N ALA A 105 6.67 26.61 -17.49
CA ALA A 105 5.99 27.17 -18.67
C ALA A 105 6.17 28.70 -18.77
N LYS A 106 6.28 29.39 -17.64
CA LYS A 106 6.50 30.85 -17.57
C LYS A 106 7.99 31.24 -17.50
N GLY A 107 8.92 30.28 -17.45
CA GLY A 107 10.34 30.56 -17.27
C GLY A 107 10.69 31.18 -15.91
N ILE A 108 9.84 31.00 -14.89
CA ILE A 108 10.07 31.53 -13.54
C ILE A 108 11.14 30.67 -12.86
N THR A 109 12.32 31.26 -12.65
CA THR A 109 13.42 30.59 -11.96
C THR A 109 13.31 30.79 -10.43
N LYS A 110 13.50 29.70 -9.68
CA LYS A 110 13.49 29.76 -8.21
C LYS A 110 14.78 30.41 -7.72
N ARG A 111 14.68 31.58 -7.10
CA ARG A 111 15.80 32.28 -6.45
C ARG A 111 15.81 31.99 -4.94
N LYS A 112 17.01 31.93 -4.35
CA LYS A 112 17.19 31.82 -2.91
C LYS A 112 16.81 33.16 -2.26
N LYS A 113 15.88 33.13 -1.30
CA LYS A 113 15.55 34.30 -0.48
C LYS A 113 16.50 34.38 0.72
N ASN A 114 16.87 35.59 1.12
CA ASN A 114 17.64 35.82 2.34
C ASN A 114 16.80 35.46 3.57
N LYS A 115 17.46 34.95 4.63
CA LYS A 115 16.79 34.60 5.89
C LYS A 115 16.54 35.83 6.77
N ARG A 116 17.31 36.89 6.55
CA ARG A 116 17.20 38.17 7.24
C ARG A 116 16.89 39.26 6.22
N GLU A 117 16.06 40.20 6.65
CA GLU A 117 15.63 41.35 5.88
C GLU A 117 15.71 42.56 6.81
N TRP A 118 16.11 43.69 6.23
CA TRP A 118 16.26 44.93 6.97
C TRP A 118 14.89 45.51 7.27
N ASP A 119 14.58 45.70 8.55
CA ASP A 119 13.35 46.35 8.99
C ASP A 119 13.62 47.85 9.15
N GLU A 120 12.99 48.67 8.29
CA GLU A 120 13.17 50.12 8.28
C GLU A 120 12.66 50.78 9.57
N GLN A 121 11.62 50.21 10.20
CA GLN A 121 11.01 50.80 11.39
C GLN A 121 11.91 50.65 12.63
N THR A 122 12.59 49.51 12.75
CA THR A 122 13.49 49.22 13.89
C THR A 122 14.96 49.39 13.55
N GLN A 123 15.29 49.73 12.28
CA GLN A 123 16.65 49.84 11.76
C GLN A 123 17.52 48.63 12.12
N SER A 124 16.96 47.42 11.98
CA SER A 124 17.61 46.18 12.42
C SER A 124 17.39 45.01 11.45
N TRP A 125 18.33 44.06 11.44
CA TRP A 125 18.25 42.85 10.61
C TRP A 125 17.41 41.77 11.28
N LYS A 126 16.11 41.79 11.00
CA LYS A 126 15.15 40.79 11.48
C LYS A 126 15.00 39.61 10.54
N ARG A 127 14.37 38.55 11.00
CA ARG A 127 14.15 37.33 10.20
C ARG A 127 12.96 37.51 9.25
N THR A 128 12.98 36.87 8.09
CA THR A 128 11.81 36.90 7.17
C THR A 128 10.63 36.06 7.70
N TYR A 129 10.90 35.09 8.59
CA TYR A 129 9.89 34.23 9.20
C TYR A 129 10.36 33.75 10.59
N GLY A 130 9.42 33.39 11.46
CA GLY A 130 9.69 32.88 12.81
C GLY A 130 9.50 33.94 13.90
N TYR A 131 10.24 33.78 15.01
CA TYR A 131 10.28 34.74 16.11
C TYR A 131 10.96 36.04 15.68
N ASP A 132 10.42 37.17 16.12
CA ASP A 132 10.89 38.54 15.80
C ASP A 132 11.14 38.73 14.30
N ARG A 133 10.10 38.41 13.51
CA ARG A 133 10.15 38.50 12.06
C ARG A 133 9.83 39.91 11.58
N VAL A 134 10.34 40.27 10.41
CA VAL A 134 9.95 41.48 9.70
C VAL A 134 8.43 41.48 9.47
N ASN A 135 7.79 42.63 9.68
CA ASN A 135 6.35 42.85 9.52
C ASN A 135 5.49 41.84 10.30
N ASP A 136 5.67 41.75 11.64
CA ASP A 136 4.77 40.94 12.45
C ASP A 136 3.41 41.62 12.63
N ASP A 137 2.35 40.83 12.48
CA ASP A 137 0.97 41.33 12.57
C ASP A 137 0.62 41.73 14.02
N LYS A 138 1.39 41.23 15.00
CA LYS A 138 1.23 41.49 16.44
C LYS A 138 1.83 42.81 16.90
N ASP A 139 2.84 43.31 16.17
CA ASP A 139 3.56 44.54 16.52
C ASP A 139 2.83 45.79 16.00
N ILE A 140 1.73 45.61 15.26
CA ILE A 140 0.90 46.69 14.73
C ILE A 140 -0.21 47.01 15.76
N PRO A 141 -0.10 48.10 16.54
CA PRO A 141 -1.06 48.40 17.59
C PRO A 141 -2.37 48.99 17.05
N ILE A 142 -2.31 49.69 15.92
CA ILE A 142 -3.44 50.42 15.34
C ILE A 142 -3.54 50.06 13.87
N VAL A 143 -4.74 49.75 13.40
CA VAL A 143 -5.05 49.51 11.99
C VAL A 143 -5.94 50.64 11.50
N GLU A 144 -5.46 51.39 10.52
CA GLU A 144 -6.26 52.41 9.85
C GLU A 144 -7.45 51.74 9.13
N ALA A 145 -8.66 52.22 9.45
CA ALA A 145 -9.88 51.75 8.82
C ALA A 145 -9.96 52.26 7.38
N LYS A 146 -10.30 51.37 6.45
CA LYS A 146 -10.61 51.78 5.08
C LYS A 146 -12.05 52.27 5.00
N LEU A 147 -12.34 53.14 4.04
CA LEU A 147 -13.69 53.68 3.80
C LEU A 147 -14.75 52.58 3.52
N THR A 148 -14.31 51.38 3.19
CA THR A 148 -15.13 50.19 2.89
C THR A 148 -15.36 49.27 4.08
N ASP A 149 -14.69 49.49 5.21
CA ASP A 149 -14.77 48.59 6.36
C ASP A 149 -16.05 48.86 7.16
N GLU A 150 -16.82 47.79 7.43
CA GLU A 150 -18.07 47.89 8.18
C GLU A 150 -17.80 48.25 9.66
N PRO A 151 -18.46 49.29 10.20
CA PRO A 151 -18.33 49.66 11.60
C PRO A 151 -18.78 48.50 12.51
N GLY A 152 -17.90 48.04 13.41
CA GLY A 152 -18.23 47.04 14.43
C GLY A 152 -17.52 45.68 14.28
N VAL A 153 -16.72 45.47 13.22
CA VAL A 153 -15.92 44.25 13.07
C VAL A 153 -14.46 44.49 13.47
N ASP A 154 -13.89 43.60 14.30
CA ASP A 154 -12.48 43.66 14.69
C ASP A 154 -11.54 43.38 13.49
N PRO A 155 -10.73 44.37 13.04
CA PRO A 155 -9.80 44.17 11.92
C PRO A 155 -8.71 43.13 12.21
N PHE A 156 -8.33 42.92 13.47
CA PHE A 156 -7.33 41.92 13.85
C PHE A 156 -7.91 40.50 13.76
N ALA A 157 -9.18 40.30 14.12
CA ALA A 157 -9.88 39.04 13.90
C ALA A 157 -9.97 38.71 12.41
N GLN A 158 -10.34 39.67 11.56
CA GLN A 158 -10.40 39.47 10.11
C GLN A 158 -9.05 39.04 9.53
N ARG A 159 -7.95 39.73 9.87
CA ARG A 159 -6.59 39.35 9.40
C ARG A 159 -6.18 37.95 9.84
N ARG A 160 -6.52 37.55 11.07
CA ARG A 160 -6.26 36.18 11.58
C ARG A 160 -7.01 35.15 10.75
N ASP A 161 -8.28 35.40 10.44
CA ASP A 161 -9.09 34.46 9.67
C ASP A 161 -8.69 34.42 8.19
N GLU A 162 -8.31 35.54 7.59
CA GLU A 162 -7.70 35.57 6.25
C GLU A 162 -6.39 34.78 6.19
N LYS A 163 -5.56 34.87 7.24
CA LYS A 163 -4.33 34.07 7.35
C LYS A 163 -4.65 32.58 7.43
N LYS A 164 -5.61 32.17 8.27
CA LYS A 164 -6.09 30.78 8.33
C LYS A 164 -6.60 30.29 6.98
N LYS A 165 -7.48 31.07 6.32
CA LYS A 165 -8.01 30.75 4.99
C LYS A 165 -6.90 30.56 3.94
N ARG A 166 -5.85 31.40 3.97
CA ARG A 166 -4.67 31.24 3.09
C ARG A 166 -3.90 29.94 3.38
N VAL A 167 -3.68 29.63 4.65
CA VAL A 167 -3.01 28.38 5.08
C VAL A 167 -3.84 27.15 4.69
N GLU A 168 -5.14 27.17 4.94
CA GLU A 168 -6.08 26.10 4.54
C GLU A 168 -6.09 25.89 3.03
N LYS A 169 -6.09 26.97 2.25
CA LYS A 169 -5.98 26.91 0.78
C LYS A 169 -4.65 26.27 0.35
N GLN A 170 -3.55 26.58 1.03
CA GLN A 170 -2.25 25.98 0.77
C GLN A 170 -2.25 24.48 1.08
N GLU A 171 -2.78 24.07 2.23
CA GLU A 171 -2.89 22.65 2.61
C GLU A 171 -3.80 21.88 1.66
N LYS A 172 -4.94 22.48 1.26
CA LYS A 172 -5.82 21.89 0.24
C LYS A 172 -5.08 21.65 -1.08
N ASN A 173 -4.34 22.66 -1.57
CA ASN A 173 -3.54 22.52 -2.79
C ASN A 173 -2.43 21.46 -2.65
N ARG A 174 -1.80 21.37 -1.47
CA ARG A 174 -0.80 20.34 -1.16
C ARG A 174 -1.42 18.94 -1.22
N LEU A 175 -2.57 18.74 -0.59
CA LEU A 175 -3.31 17.47 -0.63
C LEU A 175 -3.75 17.10 -2.05
N GLU A 176 -4.21 18.05 -2.85
CA GLU A 176 -4.55 17.83 -4.26
C GLU A 176 -3.34 17.41 -5.10
N ASN A 177 -2.18 18.04 -4.90
CA ASN A 177 -0.95 17.66 -5.57
C ASN A 177 -0.48 16.26 -5.14
N LEU A 178 -0.57 15.91 -3.86
CA LEU A 178 -0.26 14.57 -3.36
C LEU A 178 -1.21 13.51 -3.94
N LYS A 179 -2.52 13.80 -4.03
CA LYS A 179 -3.50 12.92 -4.68
C LYS A 179 -3.17 12.68 -6.16
N LYS A 180 -2.77 13.73 -6.89
CA LYS A 180 -2.33 13.62 -8.29
C LYS A 180 -1.03 12.83 -8.42
N ALA A 181 -0.06 13.05 -7.52
CA ALA A 181 1.19 12.32 -7.49
C ALA A 181 0.97 10.81 -7.22
N ALA A 182 0.09 10.47 -6.28
CA ALA A 182 -0.26 9.08 -5.96
C ALA A 182 -0.94 8.38 -7.14
N LYS A 183 -1.79 9.09 -7.90
CA LYS A 183 -2.42 8.56 -9.13
C LYS A 183 -1.39 8.23 -10.22
N ILE A 184 -0.29 8.98 -10.30
CA ILE A 184 0.80 8.73 -11.27
C ILE A 184 1.71 7.59 -10.79
N GLY A 185 1.91 7.46 -9.47
CA GLY A 185 2.69 6.37 -8.86
C GLY A 185 1.98 5.01 -8.85
N ALA A 186 0.65 5.02 -8.95
CA ALA A 186 -0.15 3.86 -9.27
C ALA A 186 0.13 3.44 -10.72
N LEU A 187 0.63 2.21 -10.91
CA LEU A 187 0.85 1.57 -12.21
C LEU A 187 -0.30 1.88 -13.20
N PRO A 188 -0.02 1.99 -14.51
CA PRO A 188 -1.02 2.23 -15.53
C PRO A 188 -2.21 1.29 -15.36
N SER A 189 -3.41 1.83 -15.60
CA SER A 189 -4.72 1.21 -15.32
C SER A 189 -4.88 -0.22 -15.82
N HIS A 190 -4.11 -0.63 -16.82
CA HIS A 190 -4.12 -1.97 -17.39
C HIS A 190 -3.58 -3.06 -16.45
N ILE A 191 -2.65 -2.75 -15.54
CA ILE A 191 -1.97 -3.75 -14.68
C ILE A 191 -2.58 -3.83 -13.28
N GLN A 192 -3.33 -2.82 -12.84
CA GLN A 192 -3.89 -2.76 -11.47
C GLN A 192 -5.25 -3.43 -11.28
N LEU A 193 -5.90 -3.84 -12.37
CA LEU A 193 -7.24 -4.43 -12.33
C LEU A 193 -7.31 -5.85 -11.72
N ALA A 194 -6.17 -6.55 -11.59
CA ALA A 194 -6.16 -7.93 -11.11
C ALA A 194 -6.07 -8.09 -9.58
N ALA A 195 -5.49 -7.12 -8.85
CA ALA A 195 -5.15 -7.30 -7.42
C ALA A 195 -6.10 -6.60 -6.43
N LYS A 196 -7.14 -5.92 -6.90
CA LYS A 196 -8.11 -5.24 -6.04
C LYS A 196 -9.53 -5.58 -6.47
N ALA A 197 -9.89 -6.85 -6.31
CA ALA A 197 -11.25 -7.38 -6.44
C ALA A 197 -12.17 -6.90 -5.28
N LEU A 198 -12.13 -5.61 -4.96
CA LEU A 198 -13.27 -4.94 -4.36
C LEU A 198 -13.94 -4.15 -5.49
N PRO A 199 -15.17 -4.50 -5.88
CA PRO A 199 -15.87 -3.81 -6.93
C PRO A 199 -16.23 -2.40 -6.45
N ILE A 200 -15.51 -1.38 -6.91
CA ILE A 200 -16.07 -0.05 -7.08
C ILE A 200 -16.25 0.16 -8.58
N THR A 201 -17.13 -0.65 -9.17
CA THR A 201 -17.86 -0.28 -10.37
C THR A 201 -18.95 0.71 -9.91
N GLY A 202 -19.18 1.87 -10.53
CA GLY A 202 -18.83 2.20 -11.89
C GLY A 202 -18.11 3.53 -12.01
N THR A 203 -17.13 3.54 -12.92
CA THR A 203 -17.17 4.55 -13.96
C THR A 203 -18.59 4.69 -14.44
N LYS A 204 -18.92 5.93 -14.69
CA LYS A 204 -20.07 6.26 -15.47
C LYS A 204 -19.55 7.43 -16.35
N ALA A 205 -19.71 7.48 -17.67
CA ALA A 205 -20.89 7.01 -18.39
C ALA A 205 -22.12 7.07 -17.45
N ASP A 206 -22.45 8.27 -16.91
CA ASP A 206 -23.59 8.66 -16.00
C ASP A 206 -23.56 8.49 -14.44
N LEU A 207 -22.76 9.20 -13.62
CA LEU A 207 -22.89 9.07 -12.15
C LEU A 207 -24.39 9.13 -11.78
N PRO A 208 -24.99 8.12 -11.09
CA PRO A 208 -26.37 8.27 -10.69
C PRO A 208 -26.35 9.40 -9.66
N LYS A 209 -26.99 10.54 -9.97
CA LYS A 209 -27.15 11.70 -9.06
C LYS A 209 -27.87 11.34 -7.74
N LYS A 210 -28.15 10.07 -7.51
CA LYS A 210 -28.72 9.47 -6.29
C LYS A 210 -27.94 8.18 -6.04
N SER A 211 -27.15 8.14 -4.97
CA SER A 211 -26.58 6.90 -4.46
C SER A 211 -27.70 5.87 -4.27
N ARG A 212 -27.45 4.60 -4.61
CA ARG A 212 -28.46 3.55 -4.42
C ARG A 212 -28.77 3.46 -2.93
N LYS A 213 -30.05 3.23 -2.61
CA LYS A 213 -30.53 3.14 -1.21
C LYS A 213 -29.72 2.13 -0.39
N GLU A 214 -29.29 1.04 -1.02
CA GLU A 214 -28.46 0.00 -0.40
C GLU A 214 -27.06 0.47 -0.05
N ASP A 215 -26.42 1.26 -0.92
CA ASP A 215 -25.09 1.82 -0.67
C ASP A 215 -25.14 2.84 0.47
N LEU A 216 -26.17 3.70 0.48
CA LEU A 216 -26.41 4.62 1.59
C LEU A 216 -26.69 3.88 2.90
N GLU A 217 -27.55 2.86 2.87
CA GLU A 217 -27.84 2.03 4.05
C GLU A 217 -26.57 1.30 4.56
N SER A 218 -25.65 0.92 3.68
CA SER A 218 -24.36 0.31 4.08
C SER A 218 -23.38 1.29 4.71
N VAL A 219 -23.27 2.50 4.16
CA VAL A 219 -22.39 3.56 4.68
C VAL A 219 -22.92 4.08 6.02
N VAL A 220 -24.24 4.25 6.15
CA VAL A 220 -24.89 4.58 7.42
C VAL A 220 -24.62 3.48 8.44
N GLY A 221 -24.79 2.20 8.08
CA GLY A 221 -24.51 1.10 9.00
C GLY A 221 -23.05 1.04 9.48
N MET A 222 -22.10 1.37 8.62
CA MET A 222 -20.67 1.44 8.95
C MET A 222 -20.33 2.65 9.83
N ALA A 223 -20.92 3.82 9.54
CA ALA A 223 -20.72 5.03 10.34
C ALA A 223 -21.29 4.87 11.76
N SER A 224 -22.51 4.35 11.91
CA SER A 224 -23.14 4.14 13.21
C SER A 224 -22.38 3.10 14.06
N SER A 225 -21.69 2.16 13.42
CA SER A 225 -20.85 1.16 14.10
C SER A 225 -19.45 1.69 14.43
N ALA A 226 -18.94 2.70 13.71
CA ALA A 226 -17.62 3.28 13.94
C ALA A 226 -17.57 4.18 15.19
N THR A 227 -18.65 4.88 15.52
CA THR A 227 -18.77 5.66 16.77
C THR A 227 -18.68 4.76 18.03
N ALA A 228 -18.94 3.45 17.88
CA ALA A 228 -18.91 2.49 18.98
C ALA A 228 -17.53 2.28 19.62
N SER A 229 -16.43 2.54 18.92
CA SER A 229 -15.09 2.21 19.43
C SER A 229 -14.61 3.14 20.56
N GLY A 230 -15.34 4.24 20.82
CA GLY A 230 -15.00 5.22 21.86
C GLY A 230 -15.90 5.20 23.11
N GLY A 231 -16.87 4.27 23.20
CA GLY A 231 -17.73 4.12 24.39
C GLY A 231 -18.81 5.20 24.61
N LYS A 232 -18.88 6.24 23.77
CA LYS A 232 -20.02 7.16 23.68
C LYS A 232 -20.72 6.95 22.34
N PHE A 233 -21.93 6.41 22.39
CA PHE A 233 -22.76 6.18 21.21
C PHE A 233 -23.63 7.41 20.95
N ASP A 234 -23.76 7.82 19.68
CA ASP A 234 -24.75 8.81 19.29
C ASP A 234 -26.16 8.24 19.49
N GLU A 235 -27.07 9.07 20.00
CA GLU A 235 -28.47 8.70 20.22
C GLU A 235 -29.18 8.52 18.87
N LYS A 236 -29.83 7.37 18.67
CA LYS A 236 -30.53 7.08 17.42
C LYS A 236 -31.83 7.87 17.34
N LEU A 237 -32.05 8.55 16.22
CA LEU A 237 -33.30 9.27 15.98
C LEU A 237 -34.46 8.29 15.75
N PRO A 238 -35.69 8.64 16.18
CA PRO A 238 -36.86 7.77 16.01
C PRO A 238 -37.13 7.51 14.50
N GLY A 239 -37.09 6.23 14.09
CA GLY A 239 -37.29 5.80 12.71
C GLY A 239 -36.02 5.41 11.94
N GLU A 240 -34.84 5.49 12.56
CA GLU A 240 -33.58 5.00 11.95
C GLU A 240 -33.59 3.46 11.82
N LYS A 241 -33.25 2.94 10.63
CA LYS A 241 -33.23 1.50 10.39
C LYS A 241 -32.01 0.85 11.05
N PRO A 242 -32.14 -0.36 11.62
CA PRO A 242 -31.02 -1.07 12.19
C PRO A 242 -29.97 -1.41 11.12
N PRO A 243 -28.66 -1.38 11.45
CA PRO A 243 -27.60 -1.70 10.50
C PRO A 243 -27.74 -3.15 10.00
N LYS A 244 -27.81 -3.33 8.68
CA LYS A 244 -28.02 -4.64 8.02
C LYS A 244 -26.85 -5.62 8.13
N HIS A 245 -25.69 -5.18 8.63
CA HIS A 245 -24.48 -5.98 8.71
C HIS A 245 -23.75 -5.74 10.04
N SER A 246 -24.46 -5.89 11.16
CA SER A 246 -23.78 -6.03 12.46
C SER A 246 -22.85 -7.24 12.38
N GLY A 247 -21.54 -7.03 12.44
CA GLY A 247 -20.58 -8.12 12.41
C GLY A 247 -20.91 -9.18 13.46
N LYS A 248 -20.62 -10.44 13.17
CA LYS A 248 -20.72 -11.51 14.18
C LYS A 248 -19.61 -11.28 15.22
N HIS A 249 -19.90 -10.51 16.26
CA HIS A 249 -18.97 -10.36 17.39
C HIS A 249 -18.84 -11.70 18.11
N ARG A 250 -17.61 -12.05 18.49
CA ARG A 250 -17.32 -13.22 19.33
C ARG A 250 -18.02 -13.02 20.68
N LYS A 251 -19.06 -13.80 20.95
CA LYS A 251 -19.70 -13.86 22.26
C LYS A 251 -18.86 -14.78 23.14
N PHE A 252 -18.15 -14.20 24.09
CA PHE A 252 -17.47 -14.97 25.13
C PHE A 252 -18.54 -15.44 26.14
N LEU A 253 -18.41 -16.68 26.61
CA LEU A 253 -19.23 -17.16 27.72
C LEU A 253 -18.79 -16.40 29.00
N PRO A 254 -19.71 -16.09 29.92
CA PRO A 254 -19.37 -15.49 31.21
C PRO A 254 -18.40 -16.36 32.00
N VAL A 255 -17.47 -15.74 32.73
CA VAL A 255 -16.43 -16.43 33.53
C VAL A 255 -16.99 -17.04 34.83
N ALA A 256 -18.19 -16.64 35.26
CA ALA A 256 -18.79 -17.13 36.51
C ALA A 256 -19.48 -18.48 36.31
N GLU A 257 -19.05 -19.51 37.04
CA GLU A 257 -19.49 -20.91 36.92
C GLU A 257 -20.93 -21.16 37.42
N GLY A 258 -21.92 -20.86 36.58
CA GLY A 258 -23.29 -21.34 36.72
C GLY A 258 -23.48 -22.79 36.25
N LYS A 259 -24.40 -23.51 36.91
CA LYS A 259 -24.79 -24.89 36.61
C LYS A 259 -25.29 -25.01 35.16
N GLY A 260 -24.57 -25.74 34.30
CA GLY A 260 -24.92 -25.97 32.89
C GLY A 260 -23.91 -25.45 31.85
N MET A 261 -22.91 -24.66 32.26
CA MET A 261 -21.93 -24.08 31.33
C MET A 261 -20.95 -25.07 30.70
N GLY A 262 -20.57 -26.13 31.42
CA GLY A 262 -19.69 -27.18 30.87
C GLY A 262 -20.29 -27.89 29.64
N SER A 263 -21.62 -27.96 29.53
CA SER A 263 -22.29 -28.52 28.35
C SER A 263 -22.20 -27.60 27.13
N LEU A 264 -22.29 -26.28 27.35
CA LEU A 264 -22.19 -25.26 26.30
C LEU A 264 -20.75 -25.10 25.80
N GLU A 265 -19.78 -25.16 26.71
CA GLU A 265 -18.35 -25.15 26.37
C GLU A 265 -17.97 -26.42 25.59
N LYS A 266 -18.42 -27.60 26.06
CA LYS A 266 -18.23 -28.85 25.33
C LYS A 266 -18.82 -28.78 23.92
N GLN A 267 -20.04 -28.25 23.75
CA GLN A 267 -20.62 -28.06 22.43
C GLN A 267 -19.84 -27.09 21.52
N GLN A 268 -19.23 -26.04 22.08
CA GLN A 268 -18.38 -25.14 21.31
C GLN A 268 -17.08 -25.82 20.89
N ASN A 269 -16.46 -26.58 21.80
CA ASN A 269 -15.24 -27.34 21.56
C ASN A 269 -15.47 -28.47 20.55
N ASP A 270 -16.58 -29.20 20.66
CA ASP A 270 -16.97 -30.26 19.72
C ASP A 270 -17.22 -29.69 18.31
N LYS A 271 -17.80 -28.49 18.19
CA LYS A 271 -17.94 -27.81 16.89
C LYS A 271 -16.60 -27.44 16.26
N ILE A 272 -15.65 -26.97 17.07
CA ILE A 272 -14.30 -26.66 16.59
C ILE A 272 -13.58 -27.94 16.19
N LEU A 273 -13.66 -28.98 17.01
CA LEU A 273 -13.09 -30.30 16.74
C LEU A 273 -13.64 -30.88 15.43
N ASN A 274 -14.97 -30.87 15.25
CA ASN A 274 -15.61 -31.34 14.02
C ASN A 274 -15.18 -30.52 12.81
N SER A 275 -14.98 -29.21 12.95
CA SER A 275 -14.48 -28.36 11.86
C SER A 275 -13.01 -28.63 11.49
N LEU A 276 -12.19 -29.01 12.47
CA LEU A 276 -10.78 -29.39 12.27
C LEU A 276 -10.68 -30.79 11.67
N LEU A 277 -11.47 -31.74 12.16
CA LEU A 277 -11.58 -33.08 11.61
C LEU A 277 -12.08 -33.04 10.16
N ALA A 278 -13.09 -32.24 9.84
CA ALA A 278 -13.58 -32.04 8.47
C ALA A 278 -12.55 -31.36 7.54
N ARG A 279 -11.58 -30.63 8.09
CA ARG A 279 -10.53 -29.97 7.32
C ARG A 279 -9.30 -30.85 7.09
N ASN A 280 -9.08 -31.84 7.96
CA ASN A 280 -7.94 -32.76 7.91
C ASN A 280 -8.30 -34.16 7.37
N SER A 281 -9.57 -34.54 7.35
CA SER A 281 -10.03 -35.67 6.55
C SER A 281 -10.12 -35.21 5.10
N ASP A 282 -9.38 -35.87 4.20
CA ASP A 282 -9.73 -35.84 2.78
C ASP A 282 -11.22 -36.15 2.65
N GLU A 283 -11.99 -35.15 2.23
CA GLU A 283 -13.45 -35.19 2.18
C GLU A 283 -13.89 -36.47 1.45
N PRO A 284 -14.57 -37.44 2.10
CA PRO A 284 -15.14 -38.55 1.36
C PRO A 284 -16.15 -37.92 0.40
N LEU A 285 -15.81 -37.91 -0.89
CA LEU A 285 -16.63 -37.33 -1.95
C LEU A 285 -18.06 -37.86 -1.80
N ASP A 286 -18.99 -36.98 -1.42
CA ASP A 286 -20.41 -37.33 -1.35
C ASP A 286 -20.91 -37.51 -2.78
N VAL A 287 -20.79 -38.76 -3.25
CA VAL A 287 -21.15 -39.20 -4.60
C VAL A 287 -22.62 -38.85 -4.91
N GLY A 288 -23.50 -38.90 -3.91
CA GLY A 288 -24.91 -38.55 -4.06
C GLY A 288 -25.12 -37.06 -4.37
N LYS A 289 -24.40 -36.20 -3.66
CA LYS A 289 -24.44 -34.74 -3.90
C LYS A 289 -23.81 -34.36 -5.23
N ALA A 290 -22.72 -35.03 -5.62
CA ALA A 290 -22.07 -34.84 -6.92
C ALA A 290 -22.99 -35.25 -8.09
N ILE A 291 -23.65 -36.41 -8.00
CA ILE A 291 -24.62 -36.88 -8.99
C ILE A 291 -25.82 -35.93 -9.07
N THR A 292 -26.30 -35.43 -7.92
CA THR A 292 -27.42 -34.47 -7.88
C THR A 292 -27.05 -33.15 -8.55
N MET A 293 -25.87 -32.60 -8.26
CA MET A 293 -25.39 -31.39 -8.92
C MET A 293 -25.21 -31.60 -10.44
N TYR A 294 -24.72 -32.77 -10.86
CA TYR A 294 -24.59 -33.11 -12.27
C TYR A 294 -25.95 -33.20 -12.97
N LYS A 295 -26.94 -33.88 -12.37
CA LYS A 295 -28.31 -33.96 -12.90
C LYS A 295 -28.95 -32.57 -13.02
N VAL A 296 -28.83 -31.72 -11.99
CA VAL A 296 -29.36 -30.35 -12.01
C VAL A 296 -28.68 -29.50 -13.08
N LYS A 297 -27.35 -29.62 -13.23
CA LYS A 297 -26.60 -28.88 -14.27
C LYS A 297 -27.01 -29.31 -15.68
N LYS A 298 -27.18 -30.62 -15.91
CA LYS A 298 -27.67 -31.18 -17.17
C LYS A 298 -29.09 -30.74 -17.48
N GLU A 299 -29.98 -30.70 -16.48
CA GLU A 299 -31.35 -30.20 -16.66
C GLU A 299 -31.37 -28.69 -16.99
N LYS A 300 -30.54 -27.88 -16.32
CA LYS A 300 -30.40 -26.45 -16.61
C LYS A 300 -29.90 -26.19 -18.04
N GLN A 301 -28.95 -26.98 -18.52
CA GLN A 301 -28.49 -26.92 -19.91
C GLN A 301 -29.62 -27.30 -20.87
N ARG A 302 -30.35 -28.37 -20.60
CA ARG A 302 -31.50 -28.79 -21.42
C ARG A 302 -32.61 -27.73 -21.45
N ARG A 303 -32.86 -27.04 -20.33
CA ARG A 303 -33.78 -25.89 -20.28
C ARG A 303 -33.28 -24.72 -21.12
N LYS A 304 -31.98 -24.39 -21.05
CA LYS A 304 -31.38 -23.34 -21.91
C LYS A 304 -31.48 -23.68 -23.39
N GLU A 305 -31.20 -24.92 -23.78
CA GLU A 305 -31.34 -25.37 -25.18
C GLU A 305 -32.81 -25.30 -25.63
N LYS A 306 -33.75 -25.70 -24.78
CA LYS A 306 -35.18 -25.59 -25.06
C LYS A 306 -35.65 -24.14 -25.18
N ASP A 307 -35.17 -23.25 -24.33
CA ASP A 307 -35.43 -21.79 -24.41
C ASP A 307 -34.81 -21.13 -25.65
N MET A 308 -33.68 -21.66 -26.14
CA MET A 308 -33.08 -21.21 -27.41
C MET A 308 -33.86 -21.73 -28.61
N SER A 309 -34.35 -22.97 -28.58
CA SER A 309 -35.20 -23.54 -29.65
C SER A 309 -36.59 -22.91 -29.74
N SER A 310 -37.16 -22.42 -28.63
CA SER A 310 -38.47 -21.76 -28.64
C SER A 310 -38.42 -20.29 -29.07
N LYS A 311 -37.22 -19.70 -29.17
CA LYS A 311 -37.00 -18.34 -29.68
C LYS A 311 -36.86 -18.25 -31.20
N SER A 312 -36.65 -19.36 -31.91
CA SER A 312 -36.52 -19.37 -33.37
C SER A 312 -37.86 -19.42 -34.13
N ASP A 313 -38.98 -19.75 -33.48
CA ASP A 313 -40.30 -19.94 -34.14
C ASP A 313 -41.38 -18.92 -33.74
N LYS A 314 -41.05 -17.62 -33.75
CA LYS A 314 -42.09 -16.56 -33.76
C LYS A 314 -41.89 -15.60 -34.93
N LEU A 315 -42.36 -16.06 -36.11
CA LEU A 315 -42.74 -15.22 -37.24
C LEU A 315 -43.74 -14.16 -36.77
N LYS A 316 -43.38 -12.88 -36.90
CA LYS A 316 -44.23 -11.73 -36.58
C LYS A 316 -45.27 -11.53 -37.70
N PRO A 317 -46.58 -11.48 -37.42
CA PRO A 317 -47.58 -11.06 -38.40
C PRO A 317 -47.53 -9.54 -38.60
N GLN A 318 -47.31 -9.12 -39.85
CA GLN A 318 -47.38 -7.74 -40.33
C GLN A 318 -48.83 -7.22 -40.24
N LYS A 319 -49.11 -6.25 -39.36
CA LYS A 319 -50.36 -5.47 -39.40
C LYS A 319 -50.15 -4.20 -40.22
N LYS A 320 -50.79 -4.12 -41.39
CA LYS A 320 -50.95 -2.88 -42.17
C LYS A 320 -52.01 -1.96 -41.53
N PRO A 321 -51.88 -0.63 -41.64
CA PRO A 321 -52.87 0.31 -41.12
C PRO A 321 -53.93 0.63 -42.19
N HIS A 322 -55.22 0.42 -41.89
CA HIS A 322 -56.32 0.99 -42.67
C HIS A 322 -57.04 2.08 -41.86
N LYS A 323 -57.13 3.24 -42.50
CA LYS A 323 -57.80 4.49 -42.13
C LYS A 323 -59.28 4.43 -42.56
N LYS A 324 -60.23 4.73 -41.67
CA LYS A 324 -61.63 5.18 -41.91
C LYS A 324 -62.15 5.79 -40.59
N SER A 325 -62.31 7.12 -40.45
CA SER A 325 -63.46 7.98 -40.80
C SER A 325 -64.75 7.79 -39.96
N SER A 326 -64.98 8.78 -39.07
CA SER A 326 -66.25 9.47 -38.71
C SER A 326 -67.55 8.72 -38.39
N LYS A 327 -68.10 8.98 -37.18
CA LYS A 327 -69.45 9.51 -36.82
C LYS A 327 -69.73 9.17 -35.34
N LYS A 328 -69.93 10.10 -34.40
CA LYS A 328 -71.04 11.05 -34.12
C LYS A 328 -72.32 10.37 -33.57
N LYS A 329 -72.69 10.81 -32.35
CA LYS A 329 -73.96 10.62 -31.59
C LYS A 329 -74.21 9.20 -31.05
N ALA A 330 -74.79 8.99 -29.88
CA ALA A 330 -75.56 9.86 -28.97
C ALA A 330 -75.09 9.65 -27.52
#